data_AF-A0A5C4RR13-F1
#
_entry.id   AF-A0A5C4RR13-F1
#
_cell.length_a   1.000
_cell.length_b   1.000
_cell.length_c   1.000
_cell.angle_alpha   90.00
_cell.angle_beta   90.00
_cell.angle_gamma   90.00
#
_symmetry.space_group_name_H-M   'P 1'
#
loop_
_entity.id
_entity.type
_entity.pdbx_description
1 polymer ?
#
loop_
_entity_poly.entity_id
_entity_poly.type
_entity_poly.pdbx_seq_one_letter_code
_entity_poly.pdbx_strand_id
1 'polypeptide(L)'
;MMHGTEKSDSPIVPEKRANKAGKPVSEFVEGRGGNKRNAGLQSTGRTQSREAVSQAQGRIREAVTRNRGEKLTALLHHITVDCLRWSYFELKKTAASGVDGITWRDYGEGLEENLADLHRRIHTGAYRAQPSRRKYIPKANGQQRPLG
;
A
#
# COMPACT_ATOMS: atom_id res chain seq x y z
N MET A 1 37.33 11.65 50.05
CA MET A 1 35.91 11.20 49.97
C MET A 1 35.27 11.91 48.78
N MET A 2 34.71 11.14 47.84
CA MET A 2 33.58 11.37 46.90
C MET A 2 33.20 12.83 46.47
N HIS A 3 32.89 13.21 45.23
CA HIS A 3 32.22 12.53 44.09
C HIS A 3 32.65 13.13 42.73
N GLY A 4 32.53 12.35 41.65
CA GLY A 4 32.65 12.81 40.26
C GLY A 4 31.31 13.19 39.63
N THR A 5 31.39 13.94 38.52
CA THR A 5 30.33 14.09 37.52
C THR A 5 30.96 14.04 36.13
N GLU A 6 30.69 12.96 35.41
CA GLU A 6 31.09 12.67 34.05
C GLU A 6 30.16 13.43 33.07
N LYS A 7 30.71 14.05 32.03
CA LYS A 7 29.96 14.67 30.92
C LYS A 7 30.50 14.21 29.57
N SER A 8 29.58 13.61 28.81
CA SER A 8 29.44 13.30 27.39
C SER A 8 30.57 13.63 26.39
N ASP A 9 31.02 12.59 25.68
CA ASP A 9 31.73 12.69 24.40
C ASP A 9 30.79 13.06 23.24
N SER A 10 31.24 14.00 22.40
CA SER A 10 30.58 14.38 21.14
C SER A 10 31.24 13.69 19.95
N PRO A 11 30.49 13.31 18.90
CA PRO A 11 31.01 12.54 17.77
C PRO A 11 31.87 13.38 16.81
N ILE A 12 33.01 12.81 16.46
CA ILE A 12 34.00 13.27 15.48
C ILE A 12 33.39 13.30 14.06
N VAL A 13 33.55 14.43 13.37
CA VAL A 13 33.28 14.61 11.94
C VAL A 13 34.60 14.57 11.16
N PRO A 14 34.72 13.80 10.06
CA PRO A 14 35.79 14.00 9.09
C PRO A 14 35.35 14.86 7.89
N GLU A 15 36.27 15.73 7.48
CA GLU A 15 36.16 16.82 6.49
C GLU A 15 35.78 16.41 5.05
N LYS A 16 35.09 17.33 4.36
CA LYS A 16 35.11 17.42 2.88
C LYS A 16 35.76 18.74 2.47
N ARG A 17 36.86 18.66 1.71
CA ARG A 17 37.55 19.79 1.08
C ARG A 17 36.68 20.46 0.00
N ALA A 18 36.81 21.77 -0.11
CA ALA A 18 36.10 22.65 -1.01
C ALA A 18 36.83 22.85 -2.34
N ASN A 19 36.07 22.84 -3.44
CA ASN A 19 36.53 23.26 -4.76
C ASN A 19 35.57 24.39 -5.21
N LYS A 20 36.08 25.62 -5.32
CA LYS A 20 35.34 26.78 -5.87
C LYS A 20 35.46 26.81 -7.39
N ALA A 21 34.37 27.05 -8.12
CA ALA A 21 34.32 27.88 -9.33
C ALA A 21 32.87 28.09 -9.83
N GLY A 22 32.50 29.34 -10.14
CA GLY A 22 31.48 29.73 -11.16
C GLY A 22 30.01 29.93 -10.74
N LYS A 23 29.50 31.17 -10.83
CA LYS A 23 28.07 31.55 -11.02
C LYS A 23 27.98 32.19 -12.43
N PRO A 24 26.85 32.17 -13.20
CA PRO A 24 25.50 32.58 -12.71
C PRO A 24 24.25 31.86 -13.33
N VAL A 25 23.09 32.09 -12.69
CA VAL A 25 21.70 32.18 -13.25
C VAL A 25 21.13 30.99 -14.04
N SER A 26 20.22 30.21 -13.45
CA SER A 26 18.75 30.23 -13.67
C SER A 26 18.07 29.01 -13.00
N GLU A 27 16.81 29.22 -12.59
CA GLU A 27 15.72 28.24 -12.58
C GLU A 27 15.54 27.14 -11.51
N PHE A 28 14.30 27.12 -11.04
CA PHE A 28 13.49 26.04 -10.47
C PHE A 28 14.13 25.13 -9.41
N VAL A 29 13.92 25.53 -8.15
CA VAL A 29 13.85 24.56 -7.05
C VAL A 29 12.59 23.71 -7.25
N GLU A 30 12.71 22.64 -8.04
CA GLU A 30 11.82 21.49 -7.96
C GLU A 30 12.05 20.83 -6.59
N GLY A 31 11.23 21.24 -5.62
CA GLY A 31 11.04 20.52 -4.38
C GLY A 31 10.64 19.09 -4.69
N ARG A 32 11.45 18.15 -4.19
CA ARG A 32 11.24 16.70 -4.18
C ARG A 32 9.77 16.32 -4.26
N GLY A 33 9.41 15.63 -5.34
CA GLY A 33 8.09 15.08 -5.57
C GLY A 33 7.62 14.24 -4.38
N GLY A 34 6.85 14.88 -3.50
CA GLY A 34 5.91 14.17 -2.66
C GLY A 34 5.01 13.39 -3.60
N ASN A 35 4.89 12.08 -3.37
CA ASN A 35 3.88 11.27 -4.01
C ASN A 35 2.52 11.91 -3.72
N LYS A 36 2.02 12.62 -4.74
CA LYS A 36 0.75 13.31 -4.73
C LYS A 36 -0.31 12.28 -4.41
N ARG A 37 -0.79 12.35 -3.18
CA ARG A 37 -1.95 11.64 -2.65
C ARG A 37 -3.05 11.72 -3.70
N ASN A 38 -3.71 10.60 -3.96
CA ASN A 38 -4.87 10.48 -4.84
C ASN A 38 -5.79 11.68 -4.63
N ALA A 39 -5.71 12.64 -5.56
CA ALA A 39 -6.59 13.78 -5.60
C ALA A 39 -8.02 13.24 -5.69
N GLY A 40 -8.93 13.85 -4.91
CA GLY A 40 -10.28 13.36 -4.66
C GLY A 40 -10.93 12.78 -5.91
N LEU A 41 -11.40 11.53 -5.79
CA LEU A 41 -12.29 10.91 -6.76
C LEU A 41 -13.55 11.79 -6.81
N GLN A 42 -13.55 12.71 -7.77
CA GLN A 42 -14.68 13.59 -8.07
C GLN A 42 -15.90 12.70 -8.29
N SER A 43 -16.91 12.96 -7.46
CA SER A 43 -18.08 12.15 -7.20
C SER A 43 -19.05 12.18 -8.37
N THR A 44 -18.93 11.22 -9.27
CA THR A 44 -20.10 10.67 -9.95
C THR A 44 -20.14 9.18 -9.63
N GLY A 45 -21.10 8.80 -8.79
CA GLY A 45 -21.34 7.40 -8.41
C GLY A 45 -21.67 6.60 -9.67
N ARG A 46 -20.69 5.85 -10.18
CA ARG A 46 -20.85 5.05 -11.41
C ARG A 46 -21.81 3.86 -11.19
N THR A 47 -21.99 3.41 -9.95
CA THR A 47 -22.85 2.28 -9.53
C THR A 47 -23.11 2.33 -8.01
N GLN A 48 -24.27 1.87 -7.55
CA GLN A 48 -24.68 1.83 -6.12
C GLN A 48 -23.66 1.12 -5.21
N SER A 49 -23.01 0.05 -5.70
CA SER A 49 -21.99 -0.70 -4.95
C SER A 49 -20.77 0.16 -4.59
N ARG A 50 -20.34 1.05 -5.50
CA ARG A 50 -19.21 1.97 -5.25
C ARG A 50 -19.55 2.99 -4.16
N GLU A 51 -20.78 3.48 -4.15
CA GLU A 51 -21.26 4.41 -3.14
C GLU A 51 -21.28 3.74 -1.76
N ALA A 52 -21.80 2.51 -1.67
CA ALA A 52 -21.80 1.73 -0.44
C ALA A 52 -20.39 1.50 0.12
N VAL A 53 -19.43 1.09 -0.73
CA VAL A 53 -18.02 0.93 -0.35
C VAL A 53 -17.41 2.24 0.14
N SER A 54 -17.68 3.35 -0.57
CA SER A 54 -17.18 4.68 -0.21
C SER A 54 -17.73 5.15 1.14
N GLN A 55 -19.02 4.88 1.42
CA GLN A 55 -19.64 5.21 2.71
C GLN A 55 -19.02 4.42 3.86
N ALA A 56 -18.79 3.11 3.68
CA ALA A 56 -18.13 2.28 4.69
C ALA A 56 -16.72 2.81 5.02
N GLN A 57 -15.94 3.15 4.00
CA GLN A 57 -14.62 3.78 4.18
C GLN A 57 -14.71 5.14 4.90
N GLY A 58 -15.73 5.94 4.58
CA GLY A 58 -16.01 7.22 5.25
C GLY A 58 -16.24 7.05 6.75
N ARG A 59 -17.07 6.08 7.15
CA ARG A 59 -17.35 5.78 8.57
C ARG A 59 -16.11 5.28 9.31
N ILE A 60 -15.30 4.43 8.68
CA ILE A 60 -14.02 3.98 9.26
C ILE A 60 -13.11 5.18 9.51
N ARG A 61 -12.97 6.07 8.52
CA ARG A 61 -12.16 7.29 8.65
C ARG A 61 -12.69 8.18 9.78
N GLU A 62 -13.99 8.39 9.86
CA GLU A 62 -14.63 9.19 10.90
C GLU A 62 -14.35 8.62 12.31
N ALA A 63 -14.52 7.31 12.49
CA ALA A 63 -14.22 6.61 13.74
C ALA A 63 -12.76 6.79 14.17
N VAL A 64 -11.81 6.62 13.24
CA VAL A 64 -10.38 6.84 13.51
C VAL A 64 -10.09 8.30 13.87
N THR A 65 -10.74 9.25 13.19
CA THR A 65 -10.52 10.68 13.45
C THR A 65 -11.07 11.13 14.80
N ARG A 66 -12.21 10.58 15.22
CA ARG A 66 -12.82 10.85 16.54
C ARG A 66 -11.99 10.21 17.66
N ASN A 67 -11.62 8.95 17.49
CA ASN A 67 -11.00 8.15 18.55
C ASN A 67 -9.55 7.78 18.17
N ARG A 68 -8.69 8.79 18.01
CA ARG A 68 -7.31 8.61 17.50
C ARG A 68 -6.42 7.65 18.30
N GLY A 69 -6.74 7.43 19.58
CA GLY A 69 -6.00 6.52 20.47
C GLY A 69 -6.57 5.10 20.54
N GLU A 70 -7.75 4.86 19.97
CA GLU A 70 -8.44 3.57 20.07
C GLU A 70 -8.11 2.64 18.90
N LYS A 71 -8.09 1.34 19.18
CA LYS A 71 -7.88 0.31 18.15
C LYS A 71 -9.22 -0.08 17.54
N LEU A 72 -9.29 -0.13 16.20
CA LEU A 72 -10.41 -0.76 15.51
C LEU A 72 -10.31 -2.28 15.65
N THR A 73 -11.27 -2.89 16.34
CA THR A 73 -11.27 -4.33 16.62
C THR A 73 -12.16 -5.14 15.67
N ALA A 74 -13.13 -4.50 15.02
CA ALA A 74 -14.14 -5.16 14.21
C ALA A 74 -14.14 -4.63 12.78
N LEU A 75 -13.10 -4.87 11.99
CA LEU A 75 -13.05 -4.42 10.57
C LEU A 75 -13.56 -5.46 9.57
N LEU A 76 -13.56 -6.75 9.94
CA LEU A 76 -13.89 -7.85 9.04
C LEU A 76 -15.28 -7.71 8.40
N HIS A 77 -16.26 -7.21 9.15
CA HIS A 77 -17.63 -7.03 8.67
C HIS A 77 -17.77 -6.00 7.52
N HIS A 78 -16.76 -5.16 7.28
CA HIS A 78 -16.73 -4.25 6.14
C HIS A 78 -16.28 -4.91 4.83
N ILE A 79 -15.75 -6.13 4.89
CA ILE A 79 -15.39 -6.92 3.70
C ILE A 79 -16.68 -7.53 3.14
N THR A 80 -17.38 -6.78 2.30
CA THR A 80 -18.57 -7.24 1.57
C THR A 80 -18.22 -7.75 0.18
N VAL A 81 -19.14 -8.45 -0.47
CA VAL A 81 -19.00 -8.86 -1.88
C VAL A 81 -18.76 -7.63 -2.77
N ASP A 82 -19.42 -6.50 -2.51
CA ASP A 82 -19.19 -5.25 -3.24
C ASP A 82 -17.78 -4.69 -3.05
N CYS A 83 -17.24 -4.78 -1.83
CA CYS A 83 -15.86 -4.40 -1.55
C CYS A 83 -14.89 -5.28 -2.36
N LEU A 84 -15.10 -6.60 -2.37
CA LEU A 84 -14.26 -7.53 -3.13
C LEU A 84 -14.39 -7.31 -4.65
N ARG A 85 -15.59 -7.03 -5.15
CA ARG A 85 -15.84 -6.69 -6.55
C ARG A 85 -15.11 -5.41 -6.95
N TRP A 86 -15.18 -4.37 -6.11
CA TRP A 86 -14.43 -3.15 -6.33
C TRP A 86 -12.92 -3.42 -6.37
N SER A 87 -12.39 -4.20 -5.42
CA SER A 87 -10.98 -4.60 -5.41
C SER A 87 -10.58 -5.36 -6.68
N TYR A 88 -11.42 -6.27 -7.19
CA TYR A 88 -11.17 -7.00 -8.43
C TYR A 88 -10.98 -6.09 -9.64
N PHE A 89 -11.80 -5.03 -9.77
CA PHE A 89 -11.70 -4.09 -10.88
C PHE A 89 -10.53 -3.10 -10.74
N GLU A 90 -10.01 -2.88 -9.53
CA GLU A 90 -8.79 -2.09 -9.30
C GLU A 90 -7.50 -2.89 -9.59
N LEU A 91 -7.57 -4.22 -9.72
CA LEU A 91 -6.42 -5.03 -10.10
C LEU A 91 -5.95 -4.74 -11.52
N LYS A 92 -4.63 -4.84 -11.74
CA LYS A 92 -4.04 -4.76 -13.08
C LYS A 92 -4.47 -5.99 -13.90
N LYS A 93 -5.26 -5.77 -14.95
CA LYS A 93 -5.79 -6.82 -15.84
C LYS A 93 -4.72 -7.69 -16.53
N THR A 94 -3.50 -7.16 -16.66
CA THR A 94 -2.35 -7.81 -17.29
C THR A 94 -1.31 -8.31 -16.27
N ALA A 95 -1.69 -8.38 -14.99
CA ALA A 95 -0.82 -8.94 -13.96
C ALA A 95 -0.47 -10.40 -14.27
N ALA A 96 0.76 -10.79 -13.93
CA ALA A 96 1.19 -12.18 -14.06
C ALA A 96 0.39 -13.07 -13.09
N SER A 97 0.03 -14.27 -13.53
CA SER A 97 -0.67 -15.26 -12.71
C SER A 97 0.12 -15.70 -11.48
N GLY A 98 -0.58 -16.23 -10.48
CA GLY A 98 0.02 -16.79 -9.26
C GLY A 98 0.63 -18.17 -9.46
N VAL A 99 0.74 -18.91 -8.36
CA VAL A 99 1.16 -20.33 -8.38
C VAL A 99 0.07 -21.25 -8.93
N ASP A 100 -1.19 -20.84 -8.84
CA ASP A 100 -2.37 -21.49 -9.43
C ASP A 100 -2.51 -21.31 -10.95
N GLY A 101 -1.76 -20.38 -11.53
CA GLY A 101 -1.84 -20.08 -12.96
C GLY A 101 -3.09 -19.28 -13.38
N ILE A 102 -3.99 -18.98 -12.45
CA ILE A 102 -5.25 -18.26 -12.73
C ILE A 102 -4.93 -16.81 -13.09
N THR A 103 -5.40 -16.36 -14.25
CA THR A 103 -5.29 -14.95 -14.66
C THR A 103 -6.49 -14.13 -14.20
N TRP A 104 -6.39 -12.81 -14.33
CA TRP A 104 -7.52 -11.91 -14.07
C TRP A 104 -8.74 -12.27 -14.93
N ARG A 105 -8.53 -12.68 -16.18
CA ARG A 105 -9.63 -13.04 -17.10
C ARG A 105 -10.30 -14.33 -16.66
N ASP A 106 -9.52 -15.37 -16.37
CA ASP A 106 -10.03 -16.69 -15.97
C ASP A 106 -10.86 -16.57 -14.68
N TYR A 107 -10.36 -15.84 -13.69
CA TYR A 107 -11.12 -15.59 -12.45
C TYR A 107 -12.44 -14.83 -12.71
N GLY A 108 -12.46 -13.99 -13.75
CA GLY A 108 -13.59 -13.17 -14.14
C GLY A 108 -14.74 -13.93 -14.81
N GLU A 109 -14.51 -15.14 -15.35
CA GLU A 109 -15.53 -15.91 -16.06
C GLU A 109 -16.70 -16.32 -15.15
N GLY A 110 -16.42 -16.54 -13.86
CA GLY A 110 -17.40 -16.81 -12.81
C GLY A 110 -17.36 -15.78 -11.68
N LEU A 111 -17.14 -14.50 -12.01
CA LEU A 111 -16.79 -13.48 -11.02
C LEU A 111 -17.73 -13.46 -9.79
N GLU A 112 -19.04 -13.42 -10.00
CA GLU A 112 -20.00 -13.29 -8.90
C GLU A 112 -19.99 -14.51 -7.96
N GLU A 113 -19.92 -15.71 -8.51
CA GLU A 113 -19.85 -16.96 -7.74
C GLU A 113 -18.53 -17.05 -6.99
N ASN A 114 -17.41 -16.72 -7.65
CA ASN A 114 -16.09 -16.69 -7.06
C ASN A 114 -16.02 -15.68 -5.90
N LEU A 115 -16.62 -14.50 -6.04
CA LEU A 115 -16.67 -13.50 -4.97
C LEU A 115 -17.56 -13.91 -3.81
N ALA A 116 -18.70 -14.57 -4.08
CA ALA A 116 -19.57 -15.11 -3.04
C ALA A 116 -18.87 -16.22 -2.23
N ASP A 117 -18.17 -17.14 -2.90
CA ASP A 117 -17.37 -18.18 -2.23
C ASP A 117 -16.22 -17.57 -1.42
N LEU A 118 -15.47 -16.63 -2.01
CA LEU A 118 -14.37 -15.94 -1.33
C LEU A 118 -14.87 -15.22 -0.08
N HIS A 119 -15.96 -14.47 -0.19
CA HIS A 119 -16.60 -13.79 0.94
C HIS A 119 -16.95 -14.79 2.05
N ARG A 120 -17.65 -15.89 1.71
CA ARG A 120 -18.00 -16.94 2.65
C ARG A 120 -16.77 -17.52 3.35
N ARG A 121 -15.70 -17.84 2.61
CA ARG A 121 -14.45 -18.40 3.16
C ARG A 121 -13.72 -17.41 4.06
N ILE A 122 -13.71 -16.12 3.73
CA ILE A 122 -13.11 -15.08 4.56
C ILE A 122 -13.86 -14.97 5.90
N HIS A 123 -15.20 -14.87 5.86
CA HIS A 123 -16.02 -14.70 7.07
C HIS A 123 -16.09 -15.94 7.96
N THR A 124 -15.97 -17.13 7.38
CA THR A 124 -15.90 -18.40 8.13
C THR A 124 -14.50 -18.75 8.62
N GLY A 125 -13.47 -17.96 8.26
CA GLY A 125 -12.07 -18.27 8.59
C GLY A 125 -11.49 -19.46 7.80
N ALA A 126 -12.18 -19.95 6.78
CA ALA A 126 -11.76 -21.06 5.93
C ALA A 126 -10.84 -20.62 4.77
N TYR A 127 -10.65 -19.31 4.56
CA TYR A 127 -9.75 -18.81 3.52
C TYR A 127 -8.29 -19.11 3.86
N ARG A 128 -7.58 -19.73 2.92
CA ARG A 128 -6.14 -20.01 2.98
C ARG A 128 -5.49 -19.38 1.75
N ALA A 129 -4.62 -18.41 1.98
CA ALA A 129 -3.84 -17.79 0.91
C ALA A 129 -2.81 -18.79 0.38
N GLN A 130 -2.66 -18.84 -0.94
CA GLN A 130 -1.60 -19.61 -1.58
C GLN A 130 -0.25 -18.90 -1.44
N PRO A 131 0.87 -19.65 -1.48
CA PRO A 131 2.20 -19.05 -1.45
C PRO A 131 2.44 -18.14 -2.66
N SER A 132 3.21 -17.07 -2.46
CA SER A 132 3.63 -16.19 -3.55
C SER A 132 4.50 -16.94 -4.57
N ARG A 133 4.27 -16.69 -5.87
CA ARG A 133 5.16 -17.21 -6.91
C ARG A 133 6.47 -16.42 -6.94
N ARG A 134 7.58 -17.10 -6.66
CA ARG A 134 8.91 -16.50 -6.71
C ARG A 134 9.33 -16.18 -8.14
N LYS A 135 9.79 -14.95 -8.37
CA LYS A 135 10.43 -14.52 -9.63
C LYS A 135 11.68 -13.72 -9.32
N TYR A 136 12.77 -14.00 -10.03
CA TYR A 136 14.01 -13.27 -9.86
C TYR A 136 14.16 -12.22 -10.96
N ILE A 137 14.49 -10.99 -10.57
CA ILE A 137 14.79 -9.89 -11.49
C ILE A 137 16.26 -9.48 -11.32
N PRO A 138 17.02 -9.32 -12.42
CA PRO A 138 18.41 -8.89 -12.33
C PRO A 138 18.53 -7.47 -11.75
N LYS A 139 19.54 -7.27 -10.89
CA LYS A 139 20.01 -5.96 -10.46
C LYS A 139 21.20 -5.54 -11.33
N ALA A 140 21.51 -4.24 -11.34
CA ALA A 140 22.66 -3.68 -12.08
C ALA A 140 24.02 -4.25 -11.64
N ASN A 141 24.14 -4.75 -10.41
CA ASN A 141 25.37 -5.34 -9.85
C ASN A 141 25.50 -6.85 -10.10
N GLY A 142 24.70 -7.44 -11.00
CA GLY A 142 24.73 -8.87 -11.33
C GLY A 142 24.01 -9.80 -10.35
N GLN A 143 23.61 -9.30 -9.16
CA GLN A 143 22.79 -10.07 -8.23
C GLN A 143 21.32 -10.09 -8.67
N GLN A 144 20.54 -11.03 -8.12
CA GLN A 144 19.10 -11.10 -8.38
C GLN A 144 18.28 -10.57 -7.19
N ARG A 145 17.17 -9.88 -7.48
CA ARG A 145 16.15 -9.52 -6.49
C ARG A 145 15.00 -10.51 -6.59
N PRO A 146 14.69 -11.29 -5.53
CA PRO A 146 13.47 -12.07 -5.50
C PRO A 146 12.25 -11.16 -5.39
N LEU A 147 11.24 -11.46 -6.18
CA LEU A 147 9.86 -10.99 -6.05
C LEU A 147 9.00 -12.15 -5.59
N GLY A 148 7.98 -11.85 -4.79
CA GLY A 148 7.09 -12.84 -4.18
C GLY A 148 7.36 -12.99 -2.70
#